data_AF-A0AAD5QFM5-F1
#
_entry.id   AF-A0AAD5QFM5-F1
#
_cell.length_a   1.000
_cell.length_b   1.000
_cell.length_c   1.000
_cell.angle_alpha   90.00
_cell.angle_beta   90.00
_cell.angle_gamma   90.00
#
_symmetry.space_group_name_H-M   'P 1'
#
loop_
_entity.id
_entity.type
_entity.pdbx_description
1 polymer ?
#
loop_
_entity_poly.entity_id
_entity_poly.type
_entity_poly.pdbx_seq_one_letter_code
_entity_poly.pdbx_strand_id
1 'polypeptide(L)' 'MFFIGFATAWCGHDTTDSLINHILTDPHAPQRYRVNVVLANQPEFAATFNCSVGTPMNPTERCAVW' A
#
# COMPACT_ATOMS: atom_id res chain seq x y z
N MET A 1 9.51 -3.24 -13.29
CA MET A 1 8.13 -3.02 -13.75
C MET A 1 7.06 -3.65 -12.87
N PHE A 2 7.31 -4.79 -12.19
CA PHE A 2 6.30 -5.48 -11.37
C PHE A 2 5.57 -4.58 -10.35
N PHE A 3 6.30 -3.96 -9.41
CA PHE A 3 5.69 -3.15 -8.35
C PHE A 3 4.93 -1.93 -8.86
N ILE A 4 5.41 -1.32 -9.95
CA ILE A 4 4.72 -0.21 -10.61
C ILE A 4 3.41 -0.72 -11.21
N GLY A 5 3.44 -1.85 -11.94
CA GLY A 5 2.23 -2.45 -12.51
C GLY A 5 1.19 -2.81 -11.44
N PHE A 6 1.64 -3.37 -10.32
CA PHE A 6 0.80 -3.63 -9.15
C PHE A 6 0.17 -2.34 -8.62
N ALA A 7 0.96 -1.28 -8.41
CA ALA A 7 0.46 0.00 -7.90
C ALA A 7 -0.53 0.67 -8.87
N THR A 8 -0.25 0.64 -10.18
CA THR A 8 -1.09 1.29 -11.19
C THR A 8 -2.46 0.65 -11.34
N ALA A 9 -2.59 -0.66 -11.04
CA ALA A 9 -3.89 -1.33 -11.02
C ALA A 9 -4.84 -0.78 -9.96
N TRP A 10 -4.32 -0.07 -8.96
CA TRP A 10 -5.06 0.55 -7.85
C TRP A 10 -5.15 2.08 -7.96
N CYS A 11 -4.74 2.68 -9.08
CA CYS A 11 -4.86 4.12 -9.27
C CYS A 11 -6.34 4.55 -9.27
N GLY A 12 -6.70 5.42 -8.32
CA GLY A 12 -8.05 5.94 -8.17
C GLY A 12 -8.13 6.97 -7.04
N HIS A 13 -9.27 7.66 -6.96
CA HIS A 13 -9.55 8.63 -5.91
C HIS A 13 -11.05 8.64 -5.60
N ASP A 14 -11.37 8.79 -4.32
CA ASP A 14 -12.73 8.86 -3.81
C ASP A 14 -13.06 10.30 -3.39
N THR A 15 -14.31 10.74 -3.60
CA THR A 15 -14.81 11.95 -2.92
C THR A 15 -14.83 11.69 -1.41
N THR A 16 -14.84 12.75 -0.60
CA THR A 16 -14.89 12.60 0.87
C THR A 16 -16.07 11.74 1.33
N ASP A 17 -17.26 11.99 0.79
CA ASP A 17 -18.47 11.23 1.14
C ASP A 17 -18.37 9.76 0.70
N SER A 18 -17.83 9.50 -0.51
CA SER A 18 -17.56 8.15 -1.00
C SER A 18 -16.57 7.42 -0.09
N LEU A 19 -15.49 8.09 0.31
CA LEU A 19 -14.47 7.51 1.20
C LEU A 19 -15.04 7.19 2.58
N ILE A 20 -15.88 8.06 3.15
CA ILE A 20 -16.55 7.79 4.43
C ILE A 20 -17.45 6.56 4.29
N ASN A 21 -18.29 6.50 3.24
CA ASN A 21 -19.15 5.35 3.02
C ASN A 21 -18.34 4.06 2.80
N HIS A 22 -17.26 4.13 2.02
CA HIS A 22 -16.34 3.01 1.77
C HIS A 22 -15.78 2.48 3.10
N ILE A 23 -15.21 3.35 3.94
CA ILE A 23 -14.63 2.96 5.24
C ILE A 23 -15.67 2.27 6.15
N LEU A 24 -16.94 2.65 6.05
CA LEU A 24 -18.00 2.12 6.91
C LEU A 24 -18.64 0.83 6.38
N THR A 25 -18.58 0.57 5.07
CA THR A 25 -19.40 -0.47 4.42
C THR A 25 -18.62 -1.49 3.61
N ASP A 26 -17.43 -1.15 3.11
CA ASP A 26 -16.61 -2.05 2.32
C ASP A 26 -15.53 -2.68 3.22
N PRO A 27 -15.41 -4.03 3.26
CA PRO A 27 -14.38 -4.69 4.05
C PRO A 27 -12.96 -4.49 3.50
N HIS A 28 -12.80 -3.98 2.28
CA HIS A 28 -11.50 -3.75 1.67
C HIS A 28 -10.90 -2.43 2.16
N ALA A 29 -9.57 -2.41 2.31
CA ALA A 29 -8.85 -1.17 2.57
C ALA A 29 -8.92 -0.22 1.35
N PRO A 30 -8.92 1.11 1.54
CA PRO A 30 -8.87 2.04 0.42
C PRO A 30 -7.60 1.87 -0.42
N GLN A 31 -7.69 2.20 -1.70
CA GLN A 31 -6.74 1.83 -2.75
C GLN A 31 -5.30 2.23 -2.41
N ARG A 32 -5.08 3.46 -1.90
CA ARG A 32 -3.75 3.93 -1.47
C ARG A 32 -3.10 3.05 -0.39
N TYR A 33 -3.91 2.49 0.51
CA TYR A 33 -3.41 1.64 1.60
C TYR A 33 -3.17 0.22 1.12
N ARG A 34 -3.96 -0.28 0.16
CA ARG A 34 -3.70 -1.56 -0.53
C ARG A 34 -2.37 -1.59 -1.26
N VAL A 35 -1.88 -0.42 -1.71
CA VAL A 35 -0.55 -0.30 -2.31
C VAL A 35 0.50 -0.11 -1.22
N ASN A 36 0.45 0.99 -0.47
CA ASN A 36 1.57 1.40 0.36
C ASN A 36 1.83 0.45 1.54
N VAL A 37 0.78 0.00 2.22
CA VAL A 37 0.95 -0.87 3.40
C VAL A 37 1.41 -2.27 2.99
N VAL A 38 0.88 -2.80 1.88
CA VAL A 38 1.32 -4.10 1.36
C VAL A 38 2.77 -4.03 0.94
N LEU A 39 3.16 -3.03 0.13
CA LEU A 39 4.52 -2.91 -0.39
C LEU A 39 5.55 -2.56 0.70
N ALA A 40 5.19 -1.79 1.73
CA ALA A 40 6.07 -1.53 2.87
C ALA A 40 6.40 -2.80 3.67
N ASN A 41 5.53 -3.81 3.65
CA ASN A 41 5.78 -5.12 4.26
C ASN A 41 6.61 -6.05 3.37
N GLN A 42 6.96 -5.66 2.15
CA GLN A 42 7.76 -6.47 1.22
C GLN A 42 9.22 -5.99 1.18
N PRO A 43 10.18 -6.73 1.77
CA PRO A 43 11.61 -6.40 1.69
C PRO A 43 12.11 -6.13 0.27
N GLU A 44 11.60 -6.87 -0.69
CA GLU A 44 11.99 -6.85 -2.10
C GLU A 44 11.59 -5.54 -2.75
N PHE A 45 10.48 -4.92 -2.31
CA PHE A 45 10.09 -3.58 -2.76
C PHE A 45 11.15 -2.56 -2.32
N ALA A 46 11.47 -2.54 -1.03
CA ALA A 46 12.46 -1.60 -0.48
C ALA A 46 13.83 -1.77 -1.12
N ALA A 47 14.27 -3.01 -1.38
CA ALA A 47 15.51 -3.30 -2.09
C ALA A 47 15.47 -2.82 -3.56
N THR A 48 14.36 -3.04 -4.27
CA THR A 48 14.23 -2.65 -5.69
C THR A 48 14.28 -1.14 -5.89
N PHE A 49 13.72 -0.38 -4.95
CA PHE A 49 13.67 1.09 -5.02
C PHE A 49 14.71 1.78 -4.13
N ASN A 50 15.66 1.01 -3.55
CA ASN A 50 16.69 1.52 -2.65
C ASN A 50 16.14 2.41 -1.52
N CYS A 51 15.01 2.02 -0.92
CA CYS A 51 14.42 2.76 0.18
C CYS A 51 15.28 2.64 1.45
N SER A 52 15.66 3.75 2.07
CA SER A 52 16.40 3.74 3.33
C SER A 52 15.57 3.14 4.48
N VAL A 53 16.22 2.42 5.39
CA VAL A 53 15.58 1.83 6.57
C VAL A 53 14.93 2.91 7.43
N GLY A 54 13.73 2.64 7.94
CA GLY A 54 12.93 3.56 8.74
C GLY A 54 12.10 4.56 7.93
N THR A 55 12.20 4.56 6.61
CA THR A 55 11.28 5.33 5.76
C THR A 55 9.89 4.67 5.72
N PRO A 56 8.82 5.40 5.37
CA PRO A 56 7.47 4.84 5.34
C PRO A 56 7.31 3.58 4.47
N MET A 57 8.12 3.46 3.42
CA MET A 57 8.10 2.29 2.51
C MET A 57 9.19 1.26 2.82
N ASN A 58 9.97 1.45 3.89
CA ASN A 58 10.92 0.48 4.42
C ASN A 58 10.95 0.55 5.96
N PRO A 59 9.83 0.22 6.64
CA PRO A 59 9.77 0.19 8.09
C PRO A 59 10.67 -0.92 8.65
N THR A 60 11.12 -0.73 9.90
CA THR A 60 11.92 -1.72 10.63
C THR A 60 11.09 -2.92 11.07
N GLU A 61 9.82 -2.71 11.37
CA GLU A 61 8.86 -3.77 11.72
C GLU A 61 7.97 -4.06 10.53
N ARG A 62 7.80 -5.35 10.22
CA ARG A 62 6.97 -5.82 9.09
C ARG A 62 6.07 -6.96 9.54
N CYS A 63 4.89 -7.02 8.96
CA CYS A 63 3.91 -8.09 9.16
C CYS A 63 4.06 -9.15 8.07
N ALA A 64 4.09 -10.42 8.47
CA ALA A 64 4.00 -11.58 7.57
C ALA A 64 3.12 -12.64 8.25
N VAL A 65 2.22 -13.26 7.48
CA VAL A 65 1.22 -14.22 8.00
C VAL A 65 1.27 -15.55 7.28
N TRP A 66 1.49 -15.53 5.95
CA TRP A 66 1.57 -16.70 5.10
C TRP A 66 3.00 -17.22 4.99
#